data_AF-A0A1R3GZP0-F1
#
_entry.id   AF-A0A1R3GZP0-F1
#
_cell.length_a   1.000
_cell.length_b   1.000
_cell.length_c   1.000
_cell.angle_alpha   90.00
_cell.angle_beta   90.00
_cell.angle_gamma   90.00
#
_symmetry.space_group_name_H-M   'P 1'
#
loop_
_entity.id
_entity.type
_entity.pdbx_description
1 polymer ?
#
loop_
_entity_poly.entity_id
_entity_poly.type
_entity_poly.pdbx_seq_one_letter_code
_entity_poly.pdbx_strand_id
1 'polypeptide(L)' 'MAASGRGRGEFKFSAANPNWGWGNFLPLADLNSPTKGYLVKDTLIVEGEIIAFSEIKDFPQ' A
#
# COMPACT_ATOMS: atom_id res chain seq x y z
N MET A 1 -5.21 12.57 13.95
CA MET A 1 -4.31 11.48 14.37
C MET A 1 -3.75 10.85 13.10
N ALA A 2 -2.44 10.86 12.91
CA ALA A 2 -1.81 10.26 11.73
C ALA A 2 -1.39 8.83 12.06
N ALA A 3 -1.94 7.83 11.38
CA ALA A 3 -1.38 6.49 11.32
C ALA A 3 -0.11 6.55 10.48
N SER A 4 0.99 7.04 11.04
CA SER A 4 2.27 7.11 10.32
C SER A 4 2.93 5.73 10.27
N GLY A 5 2.33 4.81 9.51
CA GLY A 5 3.00 3.64 8.96
C GLY A 5 3.41 3.95 7.51
N ARG A 6 4.37 4.87 7.29
CA ARG A 6 4.91 5.09 5.94
C ARG A 6 5.79 3.90 5.56
N GLY A 7 5.15 2.83 5.08
CA GLY A 7 5.85 1.79 4.34
C GLY A 7 6.26 2.37 2.99
N ARG A 8 7.56 2.48 2.72
CA ARG A 8 8.07 2.69 1.37
C ARG A 8 8.52 1.34 0.84
N GLY A 9 8.05 0.96 -0.34
CA GLY A 9 8.42 -0.28 -1.01
C GLY A 9 8.62 -0.03 -2.50
N GLU A 10 9.51 -0.83 -3.10
CA GLU A 10 9.69 -0.90 -4.54
C GLU A 10 9.37 -2.32 -4.98
N PHE A 11 8.64 -2.46 -6.08
CA PHE A 11 8.27 -3.76 -6.62
C PHE A 11 8.20 -3.74 -8.13
N LYS A 12 8.82 -4.76 -8.75
CA LYS A 12 8.73 -4.97 -10.19
C LYS A 12 7.49 -5.81 -10.51
N PHE A 13 6.44 -5.12 -10.94
CA PHE A 13 5.25 -5.76 -11.45
C PHE A 13 5.57 -6.59 -12.70
N SER A 14 5.06 -7.82 -12.72
CA SER A 14 5.11 -8.71 -13.89
C SER A 14 3.92 -9.65 -13.88
N ALA A 15 3.71 -10.42 -14.96
CA ALA A 15 2.64 -11.43 -14.99
C ALA A 15 2.77 -12.47 -13.86
N ALA A 16 3.99 -12.81 -13.45
CA ALA A 16 4.26 -13.71 -12.32
C ALA A 16 4.08 -13.04 -10.95
N ASN A 17 4.21 -11.71 -10.91
CA ASN A 17 4.20 -10.89 -9.71
C ASN A 17 3.18 -9.74 -9.87
N PRO A 18 1.87 -10.03 -9.85
CA PRO A 18 0.86 -9.06 -10.24
C PRO A 18 0.46 -8.09 -9.11
N ASN A 19 0.88 -8.34 -7.86
CA ASN A 19 0.49 -7.54 -6.71
C ASN A 19 1.64 -7.32 -5.72
N TRP A 20 1.50 -6.28 -4.90
CA TRP A 20 2.41 -5.94 -3.81
C TRP A 20 1.66 -5.21 -2.71
N GLY A 21 2.18 -5.27 -1.49
CA GLY A 21 1.66 -4.54 -0.35
C GLY A 21 2.35 -4.94 0.94
N TRP A 22 1.80 -4.50 2.07
CA TRP A 22 2.27 -4.89 3.40
C TRP A 22 1.27 -5.85 4.02
N GLY A 23 1.68 -7.11 4.23
CA GLY A 23 0.84 -8.10 4.90
C GLY A 23 0.40 -7.70 6.31
N ASN A 24 1.20 -6.86 6.98
CA ASN A 24 0.91 -6.26 8.28
C ASN A 24 0.85 -4.73 8.19
N PHE A 25 -0.07 -4.21 7.37
CA PHE A 25 -0.26 -2.76 7.19
C PHE A 25 -0.81 -2.08 8.45
N LEU A 26 -1.85 -2.65 9.06
CA LEU A 26 -2.51 -2.13 10.25
C LEU A 26 -2.99 -3.31 11.12
N PRO A 27 -2.60 -3.41 12.40
CA PRO A 27 -3.11 -4.45 13.28
C PRO A 27 -4.63 -4.36 13.44
N LEU A 28 -5.32 -5.49 13.41
CA LEU A 28 -6.78 -5.54 13.58
C LEU A 28 -7.24 -4.92 14.90
N ALA A 29 -6.46 -5.10 15.98
CA ALA A 29 -6.74 -4.48 17.27
C ALA A 29 -6.70 -2.95 17.22
N ASP A 30 -5.79 -2.38 16.43
CA ASP A 30 -5.70 -0.93 16.24
C ASP A 30 -6.82 -0.41 15.33
N LEU A 31 -7.17 -1.13 14.26
CA LEU A 31 -8.29 -0.79 13.38
C LEU A 31 -9.60 -0.68 14.15
N ASN A 32 -9.86 -1.64 15.04
CA ASN A 32 -11.08 -1.71 15.84
C ASN A 32 -11.06 -0.81 17.09
N SER A 33 -9.94 -0.13 17.37
CA SER A 33 -9.82 0.70 18.55
C SER A 33 -10.56 2.03 18.38
N PRO A 34 -11.61 2.32 19.19
CA PRO A 34 -12.38 3.56 19.05
C PRO A 34 -11.54 4.81 19.32
N THR A 35 -10.45 4.69 20.09
CA THR A 35 -9.57 5.80 20.44
C THR A 35 -8.58 6.15 19.33
N LYS A 36 -8.32 5.22 18.39
CA LYS A 36 -7.47 5.47 17.21
C LYS A 36 -8.23 6.16 16.09
N GLY A 37 -9.54 5.93 16.00
CA GLY A 37 -10.42 6.63 15.06
C GLY A 37 -10.24 6.22 13.59
N TYR A 38 -9.67 5.05 13.31
CA TYR A 38 -9.48 4.56 11.93
C TYR A 38 -10.78 4.07 11.28
N LEU A 39 -11.68 3.47 12.06
CA LEU A 39 -12.96 2.96 11.59
C LEU A 39 -14.09 3.89 12.04
N VAL A 40 -14.78 4.50 11.07
CA VAL A 40 -15.94 5.37 11.32
C VAL A 40 -17.10 4.84 10.50
N LYS A 41 -18.22 4.49 11.14
CA LYS A 41 -19.40 3.90 10.48
C LYS A 41 -19.01 2.71 9.59
N ASP A 42 -18.21 1.80 10.14
CA ASP A 42 -17.71 0.62 9.43
C ASP A 42 -16.93 0.94 8.14
N THR A 43 -16.33 2.13 8.07
CA THR A 43 -15.57 2.61 6.92
C THR A 43 -14.15 2.98 7.33
N LEU A 44 -13.17 2.48 6.57
CA LEU A 44 -11.75 2.83 6.64
C LEU A 44 -11.35 3.49 5.32
N ILE A 45 -10.62 4.60 5.39
CA ILE A 45 -10.00 5.23 4.22
C ILE A 45 -8.51 4.87 4.20
N VAL A 46 -8.02 4.39 3.06
CA VAL A 46 -6.61 4.06 2.83
C VAL A 46 -6.09 4.92 1.69
N GLU A 47 -4.95 5.57 1.92
CA GLU A 47 -4.27 6.42 0.93
C GLU A 47 -2.92 5.82 0.57
N GLY A 48 -2.55 5.89 -0.70
CA GLY A 48 -1.26 5.40 -1.20
C GLY A 48 -0.75 6.25 -2.35
N GLU A 49 0.53 6.60 -2.30
CA GLU A 49 1.24 7.28 -3.38
C GLU A 49 2.03 6.24 -4.19
N ILE A 50 1.82 6.20 -5.50
CA ILE A 50 2.47 5.25 -6.40
C ILE A 50 3.24 6.02 -7.46
N ILE A 51 4.53 5.71 -7.58
CA ILE A 51 5.38 6.18 -8.68
C ILE A 51 5.74 4.94 -9.51
N ALA A 52 5.36 4.92 -10.78
CA ALA A 52 5.55 3.79 -11.68
C ALA A 52 6.54 4.12 -12.80
N PHE A 53 7.41 3.17 -13.11
CA PHE A 53 8.34 3.23 -14.24
C PHE A 53 8.25 1.94 -15.05
N SER A 54 8.42 2.03 -16.36
CA SER A 54 8.53 0.87 -17.25
C SER A 54 9.94 0.77 -17.81
N GLU A 55 10.43 -0.46 -17.97
CA GLU A 55 11.65 -0.72 -18.74
C GLU A 55 11.26 -0.81 -20.22
N ILE A 56 11.70 0.15 -21.02
CA ILE A 56 11.66 0.04 -22.48
C ILE A 56 12.97 -0.62 -22.90
N LYS A 57 12.88 -1.80 -23.53
CA LYS A 57 14.04 -2.41 -24.18
C LYS A 57 14.08 -1.93 -25.61
N ASP A 58 14.94 -0.97 -25.89
CA ASP A 58 15.26 -0.61 -27.25
C ASP A 58 16.03 -1.77 -27.88
N PHE A 59 15.39 -2.48 -28.80
CA PHE A 59 16.07 -3.46 -29.61
C PHE A 59 16.76 -2.71 -30.76
N PRO A 60 18.10 -2.76 -30.86
CA PRO A 60 18.79 -2.19 -32.01
C PRO A 60 18.24 -2.83 -33.29
N GLN A 61 18.01 -2.00 -34.31
CA GLN A 61 17.52 -2.41 -35.63
C GLN A 61 18.55 -3.27 -36.36
#